data_AF-W7QCH2-F1
#
_entry.id   AF-W7QCH2-F1
#
_cell.length_a   1.000
_cell.length_b   1.000
_cell.length_c   1.000
_cell.angle_alpha   90.00
_cell.angle_beta   90.00
_cell.angle_gamma   90.00
#
_symmetry.space_group_name_H-M   'P 1'
#
loop_
_entity.id
_entity.type
_entity.pdbx_description
1 polymer ?
#
loop_
_entity_poly.entity_id
_entity_poly.type
_entity_poly.pdbx_seq_one_letter_code
_entity_poly.pdbx_strand_id
1 'polypeptide(L)'
;MFNKLKCITVAAALGIVTTSSPVGYASIANNHKLPTLGTVAAGSLTIEKEKVLGQVIRRQLRATSPVISDPLLDQYLNDLGNKLVSKAPDVRYPFDFYLIKNPQINAFATFGGVVAIHTRTLLEAKTESELASVIGHEIAHVTQRHIARTIEQNERNAPLTIASLLGAILIAMADPSAGAAAITTAQAGSQQMALNYNRQNEKEADRIGLRILIDAGFDPRGARDFFVRLAEQSRYSSKLPAMLYSHPLPDSRVSDIRARIDGLPPVRADESLYFNLAQIRTSVFYTQVPSYHIEYFQSQLNSMGQANNPLLKYGLALALMKEEKYAQAEPLINELLQLDANNLFYLDLKTDIALGLKQYASILELLSGKLALMPKNQVLLLNYANALLTANQAQKAVEILKDFIILHPEHYLAWQLMAQAYKQLGNRSMYHQAQAELYALVLAYPKAIDELHTAFNYIERQSETEKRRISARIKQLREEQENIKRL
;
A
#
# COMPACT_ATOMS: atom_id res chain seq x y z
N MET A 1 80.41 -4.95 25.75
CA MET A 1 81.54 -5.35 26.62
C MET A 1 80.94 -5.81 27.94
N PHE A 2 81.06 -7.12 28.21
CA PHE A 2 80.72 -7.87 29.44
C PHE A 2 79.27 -7.79 29.97
N ASN A 3 78.50 -8.90 29.94
CA ASN A 3 78.52 -10.01 30.92
C ASN A 3 78.14 -9.53 32.33
N LYS A 4 77.33 -10.20 33.17
CA LYS A 4 76.76 -11.55 33.19
C LYS A 4 76.02 -11.69 34.55
N LEU A 5 75.10 -12.66 34.63
CA LEU A 5 74.85 -13.53 35.81
C LEU A 5 74.24 -12.89 37.08
N LYS A 6 73.45 -13.56 37.93
CA LYS A 6 72.80 -14.88 37.95
C LYS A 6 71.87 -14.88 39.19
N CYS A 7 70.90 -15.80 39.15
CA CYS A 7 70.47 -16.64 40.28
C CYS A 7 69.54 -16.11 41.39
N ILE A 8 68.41 -16.83 41.46
CA ILE A 8 67.86 -17.53 42.64
C ILE A 8 66.71 -16.84 43.41
N THR A 9 65.50 -17.25 43.02
CA THR A 9 64.46 -17.96 43.79
C THR A 9 64.08 -17.57 45.23
N VAL A 10 62.75 -17.63 45.43
CA VAL A 10 61.95 -17.97 46.63
C VAL A 10 61.26 -16.81 47.38
N ALA A 11 60.00 -16.63 46.99
CA ALA A 11 58.76 -16.68 47.77
C ALA A 11 58.53 -15.83 49.05
N ALA A 12 57.45 -15.06 48.94
CA ALA A 12 56.31 -14.98 49.86
C ALA A 12 56.51 -14.40 51.28
N ALA A 13 55.80 -13.31 51.58
CA ALA A 13 54.62 -13.35 52.46
C ALA A 13 53.90 -11.99 52.54
N LEU A 14 52.61 -12.09 52.80
CA LEU A 14 51.58 -11.05 52.89
C LEU A 14 51.87 -9.94 53.91
N GLY A 15 51.41 -8.73 53.59
CA GLY A 15 51.18 -7.63 54.53
C GLY A 15 49.86 -6.92 54.20
N ILE A 16 48.92 -6.93 55.16
CA ILE A 16 47.64 -6.21 55.11
C ILE A 16 47.88 -4.78 55.62
N VAL A 17 47.52 -3.76 54.83
CA VAL A 17 47.28 -2.40 55.32
C VAL A 17 46.05 -1.84 54.60
N THR A 18 45.11 -1.34 55.41
CA THR A 18 43.87 -0.68 55.02
C THR A 18 44.10 0.79 54.72
N THR A 19 43.62 1.27 53.57
CA THR A 19 43.45 2.70 53.29
C THR A 19 42.08 2.97 52.69
N SER A 20 41.35 3.85 53.35
CA SER A 20 40.05 4.42 53.00
C SER A 20 40.06 5.13 51.63
N SER A 21 39.03 4.88 50.81
CA SER A 21 38.72 5.66 49.61
C SER A 21 37.28 6.17 49.65
N PRO A 22 36.99 7.37 49.09
CA PRO A 22 35.70 8.02 49.23
C PRO A 22 34.63 7.40 48.33
N VAL A 23 33.39 7.53 48.81
CA VAL A 23 32.16 7.01 48.22
C VAL A 23 31.87 7.72 46.89
N GLY A 24 32.09 7.01 45.78
CA GLY A 24 31.47 7.32 44.50
C GLY A 24 30.13 6.59 44.41
N TYR A 25 29.04 7.33 44.25
CA TYR A 25 27.76 6.77 43.83
C TYR A 25 27.90 6.25 42.39
N ALA A 26 28.31 4.99 42.25
CA ALA A 26 28.16 4.27 41.00
C ALA A 26 26.66 4.03 40.79
N SER A 27 26.12 4.54 39.68
CA SER A 27 24.82 4.08 39.19
C SER A 27 24.89 2.56 39.05
N ILE A 28 24.06 1.83 39.79
CA ILE A 28 23.79 0.43 39.52
C ILE A 28 23.05 0.40 38.19
N ALA A 29 23.82 0.38 37.09
CA ALA A 29 23.33 -0.10 35.82
C ALA A 29 23.05 -1.58 36.06
N ASN A 30 21.79 -1.88 36.37
CA ASN A 30 21.32 -3.23 36.57
C ASN A 30 21.33 -3.91 35.20
N ASN A 31 22.51 -4.36 34.80
CA ASN A 31 22.77 -5.10 33.57
C ASN A 31 22.33 -6.56 33.80
N HIS A 32 21.05 -6.73 34.16
CA HIS A 32 20.36 -8.01 34.05
C HIS A 32 19.98 -8.19 32.58
N LYS A 33 21.00 -8.43 31.73
CA LYS A 33 20.81 -9.29 30.58
C LYS A 33 20.52 -10.67 31.14
N LEU A 34 19.23 -10.94 31.37
CA LEU A 34 18.75 -12.28 31.57
C LEU A 34 19.28 -13.13 30.40
N PRO A 35 19.72 -14.37 30.66
CA PRO A 35 20.11 -15.28 29.60
C PRO A 35 18.95 -15.37 28.61
N THR A 36 19.18 -14.99 27.35
CA THR A 36 18.24 -15.29 26.27
C THR A 36 18.23 -16.81 26.15
N LEU A 37 17.26 -17.44 26.79
CA LEU A 37 16.91 -18.83 26.53
C LEU A 37 16.48 -18.88 25.07
N GLY A 38 17.42 -19.25 24.20
CA GLY A 38 17.13 -19.66 22.85
C GLY A 38 16.14 -20.83 22.88
N THR A 39 15.29 -20.87 21.86
CA THR A 39 14.36 -21.96 21.53
C THR A 39 13.19 -22.18 22.49
N VAL A 40 12.16 -21.37 22.33
CA VAL A 40 10.78 -21.85 22.49
C VAL A 40 10.04 -21.45 21.20
N ALA A 41 10.05 -22.37 20.23
CA ALA A 41 9.51 -22.26 18.87
C ALA A 41 10.11 -21.14 17.99
N ALA A 42 10.91 -21.51 16.99
CA ALA A 42 10.82 -20.80 15.72
C ALA A 42 9.36 -20.97 15.27
N GLY A 43 8.53 -19.94 15.42
CA GLY A 43 7.14 -20.00 14.94
C GLY A 43 7.12 -20.48 13.48
N SER A 44 6.13 -21.28 13.11
CA SER A 44 6.00 -21.84 11.76
C SER A 44 6.06 -20.77 10.66
N LEU A 45 5.63 -19.55 11.00
CA LEU A 45 5.60 -18.37 10.16
C LEU A 45 6.71 -17.37 10.55
N THR A 46 7.84 -17.45 9.86
CA THR A 46 8.95 -16.49 9.99
C THR A 46 8.65 -15.19 9.23
N ILE A 47 9.40 -14.12 9.52
CA ILE A 47 9.29 -12.84 8.82
C ILE A 47 9.53 -13.00 7.31
N GLU A 48 10.48 -13.85 6.95
CA GLU A 48 10.85 -14.17 5.57
C GLU A 48 9.69 -14.88 4.86
N LYS A 49 9.02 -15.82 5.53
CA LYS A 49 7.80 -16.45 4.99
C LYS A 49 6.67 -15.43 4.84
N GLU A 50 6.47 -14.54 5.81
CA GLU A 50 5.46 -13.47 5.69
C GLU A 50 5.74 -12.53 4.51
N LYS A 51 7.01 -12.19 4.24
CA LYS A 51 7.40 -11.38 3.07
C LYS A 51 7.04 -12.09 1.77
N VAL A 52 7.33 -13.38 1.66
CA VAL A 52 6.98 -14.19 0.49
C VAL A 52 5.46 -14.29 0.34
N LEU A 53 4.73 -14.55 1.43
CA LEU A 53 3.26 -14.55 1.40
C LEU A 53 2.69 -13.19 0.97
N GLY A 54 3.23 -12.08 1.47
CA GLY A 54 2.85 -10.74 1.05
C GLY A 54 3.05 -10.52 -0.45
N GLN A 55 4.17 -10.98 -1.02
CA GLN A 55 4.40 -10.94 -2.47
C GLN A 55 3.34 -11.72 -3.25
N VAL A 56 3.01 -12.93 -2.80
CA VAL A 56 1.96 -13.76 -3.42
C VAL A 56 0.61 -13.05 -3.33
N ILE A 57 0.27 -12.50 -2.17
CA ILE A 57 -0.99 -11.78 -1.95
C ILE A 57 -1.07 -10.53 -2.83
N ARG A 58 0.00 -9.74 -2.99
CA ARG A 58 0.02 -8.59 -3.91
C ARG A 58 -0.25 -8.98 -5.35
N ARG A 59 0.36 -10.07 -5.83
CA ARG A 59 0.14 -10.58 -7.19
C ARG A 59 -1.28 -11.11 -7.35
N GLN A 60 -1.77 -11.83 -6.35
CA GLN A 60 -3.13 -12.35 -6.32
C GLN A 60 -4.19 -11.25 -6.26
N LEU A 61 -3.97 -10.20 -5.45
CA LEU A 61 -4.80 -9.00 -5.39
C LEU A 61 -5.03 -8.41 -6.77
N ARG A 62 -3.95 -8.21 -7.51
CA ARG A 62 -4.01 -7.71 -8.89
C ARG A 62 -4.74 -8.67 -9.83
N ALA A 63 -4.65 -9.97 -9.59
CA ALA A 63 -5.27 -10.99 -10.43
C ALA A 63 -6.80 -11.08 -10.23
N THR A 64 -7.27 -10.99 -8.99
CA THR A 64 -8.66 -11.37 -8.64
C THR A 64 -9.49 -10.30 -7.97
N SER A 65 -8.89 -9.27 -7.38
CA SER A 65 -9.63 -8.20 -6.72
C SER A 65 -9.80 -7.02 -7.66
N PRO A 66 -10.88 -6.23 -7.53
CA PRO A 66 -11.05 -4.99 -8.30
C PRO A 66 -10.15 -3.89 -7.71
N VAL A 67 -8.84 -4.15 -7.65
CA VAL A 67 -7.81 -3.19 -7.25
C VAL A 67 -7.85 -2.04 -8.24
N ILE A 68 -7.96 -0.84 -7.70
CA ILE A 68 -7.85 0.38 -8.49
C ILE A 68 -6.39 0.58 -8.84
N SER A 69 -6.07 0.62 -10.14
CA SER A 69 -4.73 0.89 -10.67
C SER A 69 -4.66 2.35 -11.12
N ASP A 70 -4.80 3.27 -10.16
CA ASP A 70 -4.79 4.71 -10.40
C ASP A 70 -3.55 5.32 -9.73
N PRO A 71 -2.56 5.82 -10.51
CA PRO A 71 -1.29 6.29 -9.95
C PRO A 71 -1.43 7.41 -8.92
N LEU A 72 -2.46 8.27 -9.02
CA LEU A 72 -2.68 9.34 -8.06
C LEU A 72 -3.23 8.82 -6.74
N LEU A 73 -4.21 7.91 -6.81
CA LEU A 73 -4.79 7.31 -5.61
C LEU A 73 -3.79 6.39 -4.92
N ASP A 74 -3.00 5.64 -5.69
CA ASP A 74 -1.90 4.83 -5.20
C ASP A 74 -0.85 5.71 -4.51
N GLN A 75 -0.41 6.79 -5.15
CA GLN A 75 0.55 7.71 -4.53
C GLN A 75 -0.01 8.33 -3.25
N TYR A 76 -1.23 8.86 -3.28
CA TYR A 76 -1.86 9.46 -2.11
C TYR A 76 -1.94 8.50 -0.92
N LEU A 77 -2.43 7.27 -1.14
CA LEU A 77 -2.54 6.27 -0.08
C LEU A 77 -1.18 5.82 0.43
N ASN A 78 -0.19 5.63 -0.45
CA ASN A 78 1.14 5.22 -0.04
C ASN A 78 1.90 6.35 0.67
N ASP A 79 1.70 7.62 0.29
CA ASP A 79 2.28 8.76 1.00
C ASP A 79 1.68 8.88 2.42
N LEU A 80 0.35 8.79 2.54
CA LEU A 80 -0.34 8.79 3.83
C LEU A 80 0.08 7.59 4.70
N GLY A 81 0.05 6.40 4.12
CA GLY A 81 0.43 5.16 4.78
C GLY A 81 1.88 5.17 5.26
N ASN A 82 2.83 5.58 4.40
CA ASN A 82 4.24 5.66 4.77
C ASN A 82 4.52 6.74 5.83
N LYS A 83 3.77 7.85 5.83
CA LYS A 83 3.82 8.83 6.92
C LYS A 83 3.46 8.18 8.26
N LEU A 84 2.42 7.35 8.30
CA LEU A 84 2.02 6.60 9.50
C LEU A 84 3.04 5.50 9.87
N VAL A 85 3.50 4.71 8.89
CA VAL A 85 4.51 3.65 9.11
C VAL A 85 5.81 4.23 9.68
N SER A 86 6.20 5.45 9.28
CA SER A 86 7.39 6.13 9.85
C SER A 86 7.32 6.37 11.36
N LYS A 87 6.13 6.27 11.96
CA LYS A 87 5.85 6.41 13.39
C LYS A 87 5.45 5.09 14.06
N ALA A 88 5.35 4.01 13.28
CA ALA A 88 4.94 2.72 13.79
C ALA A 88 6.11 1.99 14.49
N PRO A 89 5.85 1.30 15.61
CA PRO A 89 6.87 0.47 16.26
C PRO A 89 7.12 -0.82 15.46
N ASP A 90 8.31 -1.39 15.61
CA ASP A 90 8.65 -2.75 15.16
C ASP A 90 8.29 -3.07 13.69
N VAL A 91 8.54 -2.14 12.77
CA VAL A 91 8.36 -2.35 11.32
C VAL A 91 9.41 -3.33 10.78
N ARG A 92 8.98 -4.47 10.21
CA ARG A 92 9.86 -5.59 9.78
C ARG A 92 9.88 -5.87 8.27
N TYR A 93 9.02 -5.21 7.51
CA TYR A 93 8.90 -5.35 6.05
C TYR A 93 8.31 -4.07 5.45
N PRO A 94 8.48 -3.85 4.13
CA PRO A 94 7.84 -2.73 3.44
C PRO A 94 6.32 -2.84 3.53
N PHE A 95 5.65 -1.70 3.50
CA PHE A 95 4.20 -1.61 3.44
C PHE A 95 3.75 -1.20 2.04
N ASP A 96 2.66 -1.80 1.58
CA ASP A 96 2.00 -1.46 0.33
C ASP A 96 0.52 -1.22 0.60
N PHE A 97 0.03 -0.06 0.18
CA PHE A 97 -1.36 0.36 0.39
C PHE A 97 -2.15 0.28 -0.90
N TYR A 98 -3.29 -0.42 -0.87
CA TYR A 98 -4.15 -0.64 -2.04
C TYR A 98 -5.55 -0.06 -1.84
N LEU A 99 -6.12 0.50 -2.91
CA LEU A 99 -7.54 0.85 -2.95
C LEU A 99 -8.33 -0.22 -3.70
N ILE A 100 -9.36 -0.78 -3.05
CA ILE A 100 -10.23 -1.81 -3.62
C ILE A 100 -11.57 -1.18 -3.94
N LYS A 101 -12.03 -1.29 -5.20
CA LYS A 101 -13.36 -0.83 -5.59
C LYS A 101 -14.41 -1.69 -4.91
N ASN A 102 -14.98 -1.20 -3.81
CA ASN A 102 -16.01 -1.90 -3.05
C ASN A 102 -16.94 -0.89 -2.35
N PRO A 103 -18.27 -1.03 -2.50
CA PRO A 103 -19.24 -0.10 -1.92
C PRO A 103 -19.45 -0.27 -0.41
N GLN A 104 -18.83 -1.27 0.23
CA GLN A 104 -18.90 -1.50 1.68
C GLN A 104 -17.72 -0.86 2.41
N ILE A 105 -17.96 -0.25 3.57
CA ILE A 105 -16.91 0.25 4.46
C ILE A 105 -16.09 -0.94 4.96
N ASN A 106 -14.81 -0.97 4.59
CA ASN A 106 -13.83 -1.92 5.08
C ASN A 106 -12.39 -1.44 4.89
N ALA A 107 -11.50 -1.95 5.72
CA ALA A 107 -10.06 -1.97 5.51
C ALA A 107 -9.55 -3.27 6.14
N PHE A 108 -8.42 -3.76 5.65
CA PHE A 108 -7.79 -4.93 6.23
C PHE A 108 -6.30 -4.93 5.92
N ALA A 109 -5.56 -5.59 6.79
CA ALA A 109 -4.16 -5.89 6.58
C ALA A 109 -3.88 -7.39 6.56
N THR A 110 -2.80 -7.77 5.87
CA THR A 110 -2.35 -9.15 5.76
C THR A 110 -0.82 -9.23 5.76
N PHE A 111 -0.27 -10.41 5.47
CA PHE A 111 1.16 -10.67 5.59
C PHE A 111 2.01 -9.76 4.72
N GLY A 112 3.23 -9.48 5.19
CA GLY A 112 4.23 -8.77 4.41
C GLY A 112 3.88 -7.32 4.08
N GLY A 113 3.06 -6.68 4.94
CA GLY A 113 2.81 -5.23 4.93
C GLY A 113 1.73 -4.79 3.95
N VAL A 114 0.95 -5.73 3.44
CA VAL A 114 -0.15 -5.44 2.52
C VAL A 114 -1.34 -4.92 3.32
N VAL A 115 -1.70 -3.67 3.08
CA VAL A 115 -2.89 -3.01 3.64
C VAL A 115 -3.80 -2.61 2.50
N ALA A 116 -5.08 -2.93 2.59
CA ALA A 116 -6.05 -2.56 1.57
C ALA A 116 -7.24 -1.84 2.18
N ILE A 117 -7.72 -0.83 1.46
CA ILE A 117 -8.78 0.07 1.86
C ILE A 117 -9.87 -0.01 0.81
N HIS A 118 -11.13 -0.16 1.23
CA HIS A 118 -12.24 -0.08 0.28
C HIS A 118 -12.49 1.37 -0.13
N THR A 119 -12.92 1.59 -1.38
CA THR A 119 -13.33 2.92 -1.87
C THR A 119 -14.37 3.57 -0.98
N ARG A 120 -15.33 2.80 -0.43
CA ARG A 120 -16.32 3.36 0.48
C ARG A 120 -15.70 3.91 1.76
N THR A 121 -14.65 3.30 2.31
CA THR A 121 -13.96 3.79 3.51
C THR A 121 -13.33 5.16 3.26
N LEU A 122 -12.65 5.32 2.12
CA LEU A 122 -12.11 6.62 1.70
C LEU A 122 -13.22 7.66 1.54
N LEU A 123 -14.34 7.30 0.89
CA LEU A 123 -15.46 8.20 0.64
C LEU A 123 -16.28 8.55 1.89
N GLU A 124 -16.26 7.71 2.91
CA GLU A 124 -16.98 7.93 4.16
C GLU A 124 -16.17 8.76 5.17
N ALA A 125 -14.84 8.70 5.13
CA ALA A 125 -14.01 9.54 6.00
C ALA A 125 -14.36 11.03 5.81
N LYS A 126 -14.62 11.77 6.90
CA LYS A 126 -14.92 13.20 6.83
C LYS A 126 -13.68 14.09 6.88
N THR A 127 -12.56 13.53 7.35
CA THR A 127 -11.28 14.20 7.40
C THR A 127 -10.17 13.19 7.08
N GLU A 128 -9.00 13.69 6.67
CA GLU A 128 -7.83 12.82 6.49
C GLU A 128 -7.42 12.14 7.80
N SER A 129 -7.68 12.75 8.96
CA SER A 129 -7.41 12.14 10.28
C SER A 129 -8.29 10.93 10.56
N GLU A 130 -9.55 10.93 10.10
CA GLU A 130 -10.41 9.74 10.21
C GLU A 130 -9.88 8.60 9.33
N LEU A 131 -9.51 8.88 8.07
CA LEU A 131 -8.92 7.86 7.19
C LEU A 131 -7.59 7.34 7.76
N ALA A 132 -6.73 8.25 8.22
CA ALA A 132 -5.45 7.93 8.84
C ALA A 132 -5.63 7.08 10.09
N SER A 133 -6.72 7.25 10.85
CA SER A 133 -7.01 6.42 12.01
C SER A 133 -7.28 4.96 11.63
N VAL A 134 -8.02 4.73 10.54
CA VAL A 134 -8.27 3.39 9.99
C VAL A 134 -6.97 2.77 9.50
N ILE A 135 -6.16 3.52 8.73
CA ILE A 135 -4.88 3.02 8.22
C ILE A 135 -3.89 2.75 9.37
N GLY A 136 -3.84 3.62 10.38
CA GLY A 136 -2.99 3.45 11.57
C GLY A 136 -3.38 2.21 12.38
N HIS A 137 -4.68 1.91 12.47
CA HIS A 137 -5.21 0.68 13.07
C HIS A 137 -4.74 -0.56 12.31
N GLU A 138 -4.85 -0.55 10.98
CA GLU A 138 -4.37 -1.65 10.13
C GLU A 138 -2.85 -1.84 10.21
N ILE A 139 -2.08 -0.75 10.25
CA ILE A 139 -0.62 -0.80 10.48
C ILE A 139 -0.31 -1.47 11.82
N ALA A 140 -1.07 -1.15 12.88
CA ALA A 140 -0.89 -1.79 14.19
C ALA A 140 -1.19 -3.30 14.14
N HIS A 141 -2.19 -3.75 13.37
CA HIS A 141 -2.41 -5.19 13.19
C HIS A 141 -1.20 -5.92 12.61
N VAL A 142 -0.54 -5.26 11.66
CA VAL A 142 0.62 -5.78 10.95
C VAL A 142 1.87 -5.79 11.84
N THR A 143 2.20 -4.67 12.48
CA THR A 143 3.41 -4.57 13.32
C THR A 143 3.33 -5.49 14.53
N GLN A 144 2.13 -5.65 15.10
CA GLN A 144 1.87 -6.59 16.19
C GLN A 144 1.69 -8.04 15.73
N ARG A 145 1.84 -8.31 14.42
CA ARG A 145 1.76 -9.63 13.80
C ARG A 145 0.52 -10.42 14.25
N HIS A 146 -0.64 -9.75 14.35
CA HIS A 146 -1.84 -10.35 14.94
C HIS A 146 -2.27 -11.63 14.22
N ILE A 147 -2.26 -11.64 12.88
CA ILE A 147 -2.62 -12.84 12.10
C ILE A 147 -1.60 -13.97 12.35
N ALA A 148 -0.30 -13.68 12.34
CA ALA A 148 0.73 -14.69 12.58
C ALA A 148 0.62 -15.30 13.98
N ARG A 149 0.39 -14.46 15.01
CA ARG A 149 0.17 -14.91 16.39
C ARG A 149 -1.09 -15.77 16.52
N THR A 150 -2.18 -15.39 15.85
CA THR A 150 -3.42 -16.19 15.83
C THR A 150 -3.20 -17.54 15.16
N ILE A 151 -2.51 -17.59 14.02
CA ILE A 151 -2.20 -18.85 13.34
C ILE A 151 -1.33 -19.74 14.21
N GLU A 152 -0.25 -19.22 14.80
CA GLU A 152 0.64 -19.98 15.68
C GLU A 152 -0.09 -20.55 16.92
N GLN A 153 -1.04 -19.80 17.47
CA GLN A 153 -1.91 -20.27 18.56
C GLN A 153 -2.86 -21.39 18.11
N ASN A 154 -3.34 -21.33 16.86
CA ASN A 154 -4.33 -22.26 16.31
C ASN A 154 -3.71 -23.49 15.63
N GLU A 155 -2.42 -23.46 15.26
CA GLU A 155 -1.74 -24.55 14.55
C GLU A 155 -1.82 -25.90 15.27
N ARG A 156 -1.93 -25.88 16.60
CA ARG A 156 -2.11 -27.10 17.40
C ARG A 156 -3.47 -27.78 17.17
N ASN A 157 -4.48 -27.04 16.73
CA ASN A 157 -5.86 -27.47 16.64
C ASN A 157 -6.35 -27.67 15.18
N ALA A 158 -5.78 -26.92 14.22
CA ALA A 158 -6.11 -27.06 12.80
C ALA A 158 -4.91 -26.60 11.94
N PRO A 159 -4.08 -27.51 11.39
CA PRO A 159 -3.01 -27.13 10.49
C PRO A 159 -3.60 -26.54 9.20
N LEU A 160 -3.38 -25.24 8.99
CA LEU A 160 -3.77 -24.53 7.78
C LEU A 160 -2.66 -24.68 6.74
N THR A 161 -2.99 -25.12 5.53
CA THR A 161 -2.05 -25.05 4.41
C THR A 161 -1.97 -23.60 3.91
N ILE A 162 -0.84 -23.20 3.31
CA ILE A 162 -0.72 -21.86 2.73
C ILE A 162 -1.76 -21.65 1.63
N ALA A 163 -2.09 -22.67 0.84
CA ALA A 163 -3.17 -22.61 -0.14
C ALA A 163 -4.54 -22.31 0.51
N SER A 164 -4.85 -22.94 1.64
CA SER A 164 -6.09 -22.65 2.38
C SER A 164 -6.09 -21.24 2.98
N LEU A 165 -4.95 -20.79 3.50
CA LEU A 165 -4.78 -19.46 4.07
C LEU A 165 -4.97 -18.36 3.01
N LEU A 166 -4.35 -18.52 1.84
CA LEU A 166 -4.51 -17.62 0.70
C LEU A 166 -5.97 -17.59 0.24
N GLY A 167 -6.63 -18.75 0.13
CA GLY A 167 -8.05 -18.83 -0.23
C GLY A 167 -8.96 -18.08 0.75
N ALA A 168 -8.75 -18.29 2.06
CA ALA A 168 -9.50 -17.60 3.11
C ALA A 168 -9.28 -16.08 3.08
N ILE A 169 -8.03 -15.64 2.89
CA ILE A 169 -7.68 -14.23 2.75
C ILE A 169 -8.46 -13.61 1.59
N LEU A 170 -8.46 -14.23 0.41
CA LEU A 170 -9.17 -13.68 -0.76
C LEU A 170 -10.68 -13.54 -0.55
N ILE A 171 -11.30 -14.52 0.10
CA ILE A 171 -12.73 -14.47 0.43
C ILE A 171 -13.01 -13.30 1.37
N ALA A 172 -12.23 -13.20 2.47
CA ALA A 172 -12.36 -12.13 3.44
C ALA A 172 -12.14 -10.73 2.82
N MET A 173 -11.27 -10.63 1.82
CA MET A 173 -10.96 -9.39 1.12
C MET A 173 -12.06 -8.97 0.13
N ALA A 174 -12.71 -9.92 -0.53
CA ALA A 174 -13.79 -9.63 -1.46
C ALA A 174 -15.06 -9.20 -0.71
N ASP A 175 -15.47 -9.97 0.30
CA ASP A 175 -16.60 -9.67 1.17
C ASP A 175 -16.43 -10.40 2.52
N PRO A 176 -16.06 -9.70 3.60
CA PRO A 176 -15.96 -10.31 4.94
C PRO A 176 -17.26 -10.97 5.41
N SER A 177 -18.42 -10.45 4.97
CA SER A 177 -19.72 -11.02 5.33
C SER A 177 -19.98 -12.35 4.62
N ALA A 178 -19.44 -12.52 3.40
CA ALA A 178 -19.45 -13.81 2.70
C ALA A 178 -18.52 -14.83 3.38
N GLY A 179 -17.36 -14.40 3.88
CA GLY A 179 -16.48 -15.23 4.71
C GLY A 179 -17.19 -15.75 5.96
N ALA A 180 -17.96 -14.89 6.64
CA ALA A 180 -18.77 -15.29 7.78
C ALA A 180 -19.92 -16.25 7.42
N ALA A 181 -20.52 -16.11 6.23
CA ALA A 181 -21.55 -17.03 5.75
C ALA A 181 -20.99 -18.38 5.27
N ALA A 182 -19.73 -18.41 4.81
CA ALA A 182 -19.04 -19.62 4.35
C ALA A 182 -18.60 -20.56 5.50
N ILE A 183 -18.90 -20.21 6.76
CA ILE A 183 -18.62 -21.00 7.97
C ILE A 183 -19.40 -22.35 8.00
N THR A 184 -20.29 -22.60 7.03
CA THR A 184 -21.12 -23.81 6.96
C THR A 184 -20.33 -25.13 6.94
N THR A 185 -19.05 -25.11 6.59
CA THR A 185 -18.15 -26.27 6.75
C THR A 185 -17.16 -26.03 7.89
N ALA A 186 -16.95 -27.03 8.75
CA ALA A 186 -16.05 -26.94 9.91
C ALA A 186 -14.62 -26.51 9.50
N GLN A 187 -14.16 -26.97 8.33
CA GLN A 187 -12.86 -26.59 7.79
C GLN A 187 -12.83 -25.11 7.38
N ALA A 188 -13.78 -24.61 6.58
CA ALA A 188 -13.81 -23.19 6.17
C ALA A 188 -14.01 -22.25 7.36
N GLY A 189 -14.84 -22.63 8.33
CA GLY A 189 -15.04 -21.88 9.57
C GLY A 189 -13.75 -21.67 10.35
N SER A 190 -12.92 -22.72 10.48
CA SER A 190 -11.63 -22.62 11.18
C SER A 190 -10.63 -21.67 10.49
N GLN A 191 -10.62 -21.59 9.16
CA GLN A 191 -9.71 -20.71 8.41
C GLN A 191 -10.13 -19.25 8.54
N GLN A 192 -11.44 -18.97 8.43
CA GLN A 192 -11.97 -17.62 8.62
C GLN A 192 -11.73 -17.13 10.05
N MET A 193 -11.91 -17.99 11.05
CA MET A 193 -11.61 -17.64 12.46
C MET A 193 -10.14 -17.30 12.69
N ALA A 194 -9.21 -17.87 11.92
CA ALA A 194 -7.79 -17.53 12.02
C ALA A 194 -7.47 -16.12 11.50
N LEU A 195 -8.34 -15.55 10.65
CA LEU A 195 -8.20 -14.20 10.10
C LEU A 195 -8.97 -13.13 10.90
N ASN A 196 -9.95 -13.54 11.69
CA ASN A 196 -10.72 -12.62 12.54
C ASN A 196 -9.88 -12.19 13.76
N TYR A 197 -9.92 -10.91 14.07
CA TYR A 197 -9.23 -10.39 15.24
C TYR A 197 -10.05 -10.59 16.51
N ASN A 198 -9.41 -11.10 17.56
CA ASN A 198 -10.05 -11.20 18.87
C ASN A 198 -10.08 -9.82 19.57
N ARG A 199 -10.85 -9.70 20.65
CA ARG A 199 -11.01 -8.43 21.40
C ARG A 199 -9.71 -7.86 21.95
N GLN A 200 -8.72 -8.72 22.26
CA GLN A 200 -7.42 -8.29 22.77
C GLN A 200 -6.57 -7.68 21.66
N ASN A 201 -6.57 -8.30 20.47
CA ASN A 201 -5.92 -7.78 19.27
C ASN A 201 -6.47 -6.40 18.91
N GLU A 202 -7.80 -6.24 18.92
CA GLU A 202 -8.46 -4.96 18.62
C GLU A 202 -8.09 -3.85 19.61
N LYS A 203 -8.10 -4.12 20.93
CA LYS A 203 -7.67 -3.14 21.94
C LYS A 203 -6.19 -2.77 21.81
N GLU A 204 -5.34 -3.74 21.46
CA GLU A 204 -3.93 -3.50 21.22
C GLU A 204 -3.73 -2.62 19.98
N ALA A 205 -4.44 -2.92 18.88
CA ALA A 205 -4.42 -2.15 17.64
C ALA A 205 -4.97 -0.73 17.84
N ASP A 206 -6.08 -0.53 18.57
CA ASP A 206 -6.62 0.79 18.90
C ASP A 206 -5.58 1.67 19.60
N ARG A 207 -4.92 1.11 20.61
CA ARG A 207 -3.94 1.85 21.43
C ARG A 207 -2.70 2.23 20.62
N ILE A 208 -2.18 1.31 19.81
CA ILE A 208 -0.98 1.52 19.00
C ILE A 208 -1.29 2.41 17.81
N GLY A 209 -2.40 2.16 17.10
CA GLY A 209 -2.89 2.96 15.99
C GLY A 209 -3.17 4.40 16.40
N LEU A 210 -3.78 4.63 17.57
CA LEU A 210 -3.98 5.98 18.11
C LEU A 210 -2.64 6.69 18.38
N ARG A 211 -1.63 5.97 18.88
CA ARG A 211 -0.28 6.54 19.08
C ARG A 211 0.37 6.90 17.75
N ILE A 212 0.32 5.99 16.76
CA ILE A 212 0.82 6.24 15.40
C ILE A 212 0.18 7.50 14.82
N LEU A 213 -1.14 7.64 14.98
CA LEU A 213 -1.91 8.78 14.50
C LEU A 213 -1.43 10.10 15.12
N ILE A 214 -1.28 10.13 16.45
CA ILE A 214 -0.78 11.29 17.21
C ILE A 214 0.65 11.64 16.79
N ASP A 215 1.54 10.65 16.75
CA ASP A 215 2.96 10.84 16.42
C ASP A 215 3.18 11.26 14.97
N ALA A 216 2.22 10.96 14.08
CA ALA A 216 2.19 11.42 12.70
C ALA A 216 1.58 12.82 12.54
N GLY A 217 1.14 13.45 13.62
CA GLY A 217 0.59 14.81 13.65
C GLY A 217 -0.86 14.92 13.20
N PHE A 218 -1.61 13.81 13.18
CA PHE A 218 -3.05 13.83 12.89
C PHE A 218 -3.87 14.08 14.15
N ASP A 219 -5.11 14.49 13.95
CA ASP A 219 -6.04 14.71 15.05
C ASP A 219 -6.56 13.37 15.61
N PRO A 220 -6.26 13.02 16.87
CA PRO A 220 -6.71 11.77 17.47
C PRO A 220 -8.24 11.67 17.56
N ARG A 221 -8.96 12.80 17.53
CA ARG A 221 -10.43 12.82 17.50
C ARG A 221 -11.01 12.16 16.24
N GLY A 222 -10.25 12.09 15.15
CA GLY A 222 -10.64 11.34 13.95
C GLY A 222 -10.92 9.86 14.22
N ALA A 223 -10.12 9.21 15.09
CA ALA A 223 -10.37 7.82 15.48
C ALA A 223 -11.72 7.65 16.19
N ARG A 224 -12.01 8.54 17.16
CA ARG A 224 -13.30 8.57 17.86
C ARG A 224 -14.45 8.81 16.90
N ASP A 225 -14.35 9.83 16.05
CA ASP A 225 -15.45 10.28 15.22
C ASP A 225 -15.81 9.24 14.15
N PHE A 226 -14.80 8.57 13.57
CA PHE A 226 -15.03 7.44 12.68
C PHE A 226 -15.69 6.26 13.39
N PHE A 227 -15.19 5.88 14.57
CA PHE A 227 -15.69 4.72 15.32
C PHE A 227 -17.12 4.93 15.82
N VAL A 228 -17.43 6.12 16.34
CA VAL A 228 -18.78 6.47 16.79
C VAL A 228 -19.75 6.38 15.62
N ARG A 229 -19.37 6.93 14.46
CA ARG A 229 -20.23 6.89 13.26
C ARG A 229 -20.43 5.48 12.73
N LEU A 230 -19.38 4.64 12.76
CA LEU A 230 -19.50 3.23 12.37
C LEU A 230 -20.42 2.45 13.34
N ALA A 231 -20.31 2.71 14.64
CA ALA A 231 -21.19 2.14 15.66
C ALA A 231 -22.64 2.61 15.49
N GLU A 232 -22.88 3.89 15.21
CA GLU A 232 -24.22 4.43 14.92
C GLU A 232 -24.83 3.76 13.68
N GLN A 233 -24.07 3.65 12.58
CA GLN A 233 -24.52 2.96 11.36
C GLN A 233 -24.91 1.50 11.64
N SER A 234 -24.20 0.81 12.55
CA SER A 234 -24.52 -0.56 12.94
C SER A 234 -25.81 -0.70 13.77
N ARG A 235 -26.19 0.34 14.55
CA ARG A 235 -27.39 0.32 15.40
C ARG A 235 -28.67 0.48 14.59
N TYR A 236 -28.61 1.21 13.48
CA TYR A 236 -29.77 1.54 12.65
C TYR A 236 -29.87 0.71 11.36
N SER A 237 -28.92 -0.19 11.10
CA SER A 237 -28.90 -1.06 9.91
C SER A 237 -29.10 -2.52 10.30
N SER A 238 -29.94 -3.24 9.54
CA SER A 238 -30.08 -4.71 9.67
C SER A 238 -28.85 -5.47 9.15
N LYS A 239 -28.06 -4.85 8.27
CA LYS A 239 -26.79 -5.38 7.76
C LYS A 239 -25.64 -4.64 8.43
N LEU A 240 -24.78 -5.40 9.12
CA LEU A 240 -23.59 -4.87 9.75
C LEU A 240 -22.57 -4.39 8.68
N PRO A 241 -21.89 -3.24 8.86
CA PRO A 241 -20.75 -2.87 8.03
C PRO A 241 -19.71 -3.99 7.92
N ALA A 242 -19.14 -4.19 6.73
CA ALA A 242 -18.20 -5.27 6.44
C ALA A 242 -17.00 -5.29 7.42
N MET A 243 -16.47 -4.12 7.75
CA MET A 243 -15.40 -3.92 8.73
C MET A 243 -15.69 -4.56 10.09
N LEU A 244 -16.94 -4.55 10.56
CA LEU A 244 -17.27 -5.03 11.90
C LEU A 244 -17.36 -6.57 12.00
N TYR A 245 -17.30 -7.29 10.88
CA TYR A 245 -17.17 -8.76 10.89
C TYR A 245 -15.74 -9.20 11.24
N SER A 246 -14.72 -8.48 10.75
CA SER A 246 -13.31 -8.73 11.07
C SER A 246 -12.81 -7.96 12.28
N HIS A 247 -13.38 -6.76 12.54
CA HIS A 247 -13.03 -5.86 13.64
C HIS A 247 -14.24 -5.56 14.54
N PRO A 248 -14.62 -6.47 15.46
CA PRO A 248 -15.77 -6.24 16.33
C PRO A 248 -15.62 -4.97 17.17
N LEU A 249 -16.64 -4.11 17.16
CA LEU A 249 -16.64 -2.81 17.85
C LEU A 249 -17.67 -2.76 18.99
N PRO A 250 -17.44 -3.44 20.14
CA PRO A 250 -18.29 -3.29 21.31
C PRO A 250 -18.15 -1.89 21.93
N ASP A 251 -19.18 -1.44 22.66
CA ASP A 251 -19.21 -0.13 23.34
C ASP A 251 -17.99 0.13 24.24
N SER A 252 -17.38 -0.93 24.79
CA SER A 252 -16.13 -0.84 25.56
C SER A 252 -14.94 -0.29 24.77
N ARG A 253 -14.82 -0.56 23.46
CA ARG A 253 -13.75 0.00 22.61
C ARG A 253 -13.97 1.48 22.32
N VAL A 254 -15.22 1.85 22.00
CA VAL A 254 -15.60 3.26 21.81
C VAL A 254 -15.32 4.07 23.08
N SER A 255 -15.62 3.49 24.24
CA SER A 255 -15.35 4.13 25.54
C SER A 255 -13.86 4.24 25.84
N ASP A 256 -13.06 3.20 25.53
CA ASP A 256 -11.59 3.24 25.73
C ASP A 256 -10.93 4.32 24.85
N ILE A 257 -11.32 4.41 23.57
CA ILE A 257 -10.81 5.45 22.68
C ILE A 257 -11.19 6.85 23.16
N ARG A 258 -12.44 7.06 23.59
CA ARG A 258 -12.86 8.35 24.18
C ARG A 258 -12.00 8.71 25.38
N ALA A 259 -11.86 7.79 26.34
CA ALA A 259 -11.06 8.01 27.55
C ALA A 259 -9.57 8.31 27.26
N ARG A 260 -9.01 7.78 26.16
CA ARG A 260 -7.62 8.07 25.74
C ARG A 260 -7.46 9.44 25.08
N ILE A 261 -8.52 9.94 24.46
CA ILE A 261 -8.52 11.22 23.75
C ILE A 261 -8.90 12.35 24.70
N ASP A 262 -9.71 12.06 25.72
CA ASP A 262 -10.10 12.99 26.76
C ASP A 262 -8.84 13.55 27.47
N GLY A 263 -8.70 14.88 27.45
CA GLY A 263 -7.54 15.58 28.03
C GLY A 263 -6.38 15.83 27.07
N LEU A 264 -6.42 15.34 25.82
CA LEU A 264 -5.45 15.74 24.80
C LEU A 264 -5.71 17.19 24.35
N PRO A 265 -4.64 17.98 24.09
CA PRO A 265 -4.80 19.33 23.57
C PRO A 265 -5.44 19.28 22.17
N PRO A 266 -6.23 20.30 21.78
CA PRO A 266 -6.78 20.36 20.44
C PRO A 266 -5.65 20.45 19.41
N VAL A 267 -5.62 19.51 18.47
CA VAL A 267 -4.74 19.55 17.31
C VAL A 267 -5.47 20.29 16.20
N ARG A 268 -4.84 21.33 15.63
CA ARG A 268 -5.31 21.93 14.38
C ARG A 268 -4.57 21.24 13.24
N ALA A 269 -5.10 20.11 12.79
CA ALA A 269 -4.63 19.47 11.58
C ALA A 269 -5.22 20.22 10.38
N ASP A 270 -4.37 20.78 9.52
CA ASP A 270 -4.83 21.38 8.28
C ASP A 270 -5.45 20.28 7.40
N GLU A 271 -6.59 20.60 6.80
CA GLU A 271 -7.27 19.66 5.94
C GLU A 271 -6.47 19.46 4.65
N SER A 272 -6.10 18.21 4.37
CA SER A 272 -5.31 17.87 3.21
C SER A 272 -6.10 18.08 1.92
N LEU A 273 -5.60 18.98 1.07
CA LEU A 273 -6.12 19.16 -0.29
C LEU A 273 -6.09 17.83 -1.06
N TYR A 274 -5.02 17.04 -0.91
CA TYR A 274 -4.88 15.76 -1.61
C TYR A 274 -5.89 14.71 -1.14
N PHE A 275 -6.26 14.68 0.14
CA PHE A 275 -7.36 13.84 0.63
C PHE A 275 -8.67 14.16 -0.09
N ASN A 276 -9.03 15.45 -0.16
CA ASN A 276 -10.25 15.89 -0.83
C ASN A 276 -10.23 15.59 -2.34
N LEU A 277 -9.09 15.81 -3.02
CA LEU A 277 -8.93 15.48 -4.43
C LEU A 277 -9.01 13.96 -4.68
N ALA A 278 -8.44 13.13 -3.79
CA ALA A 278 -8.54 11.68 -3.85
C ALA A 278 -9.97 11.19 -3.64
N GLN A 279 -10.73 11.80 -2.72
CA GLN A 279 -12.16 11.49 -2.53
C GLN A 279 -12.99 11.86 -3.75
N ILE A 280 -12.81 13.06 -4.30
CA ILE A 280 -13.51 13.51 -5.51
C ILE A 280 -13.19 12.58 -6.68
N ARG A 281 -11.90 12.27 -6.89
CA ARG A 281 -11.47 11.35 -7.95
C ARG A 281 -12.10 9.97 -7.79
N THR A 282 -12.06 9.43 -6.58
CA THR A 282 -12.68 8.14 -6.26
C THR A 282 -14.18 8.15 -6.53
N SER A 283 -14.87 9.24 -6.16
CA SER A 283 -16.29 9.44 -6.36
C SER A 283 -16.63 9.43 -7.86
N VAL A 284 -15.97 10.29 -8.65
CA VAL A 284 -16.24 10.42 -10.10
C VAL A 284 -15.90 9.14 -10.86
N PHE A 285 -14.82 8.44 -10.48
CA PHE A 285 -14.39 7.27 -11.24
C PHE A 285 -15.14 5.99 -10.91
N TYR A 286 -15.54 5.79 -9.65
CA TYR A 286 -15.92 4.47 -9.15
C TYR A 286 -17.30 4.39 -8.49
N THR A 287 -18.07 5.48 -8.48
CA THR A 287 -19.42 5.50 -7.91
C THR A 287 -20.52 5.64 -8.98
N GLN A 288 -21.28 6.73 -8.95
CA GLN A 288 -22.36 7.06 -9.88
C GLN A 288 -21.87 7.34 -11.30
N VAL A 289 -22.82 7.46 -12.23
CA VAL A 289 -22.55 7.85 -13.62
C VAL A 289 -22.00 9.28 -13.70
N PRO A 290 -21.12 9.60 -14.68
CA PRO A 290 -20.48 10.90 -14.74
C PRO A 290 -21.45 12.08 -14.91
N SER A 291 -22.58 11.89 -15.61
CA SER A 291 -23.64 12.91 -15.74
C SER A 291 -24.19 13.42 -14.39
N TYR A 292 -24.39 12.51 -13.42
CA TYR A 292 -24.79 12.88 -12.06
C TYR A 292 -23.76 13.81 -11.40
N HIS A 293 -22.46 13.51 -11.57
CA HIS A 293 -21.39 14.33 -11.00
C HIS A 293 -21.30 15.70 -11.65
N ILE A 294 -21.53 15.82 -12.96
CA ILE A 294 -21.61 17.12 -13.65
C ILE A 294 -22.71 17.98 -13.01
N GLU A 295 -23.92 17.45 -12.90
CA GLU A 295 -25.06 18.16 -12.31
C GLU A 295 -24.78 18.56 -10.86
N TYR A 296 -24.23 17.63 -10.07
CA TYR A 296 -23.86 17.87 -8.67
C TYR A 296 -22.86 19.02 -8.54
N PHE A 297 -21.70 18.96 -9.21
CA PHE A 297 -20.67 19.99 -9.08
C PHE A 297 -21.10 21.34 -9.67
N GLN A 298 -21.87 21.35 -10.76
CA GLN A 298 -22.44 22.59 -11.31
C GLN A 298 -23.40 23.26 -10.32
N SER A 299 -24.30 22.47 -9.72
CA SER A 299 -25.23 22.96 -8.69
C SER A 299 -24.49 23.54 -7.47
N GLN A 300 -23.44 22.85 -7.01
CA GLN A 300 -22.62 23.34 -5.90
C GLN A 300 -21.86 24.63 -6.26
N LEU A 301 -21.28 24.74 -7.47
CA LEU A 301 -20.59 25.97 -7.91
C LEU A 301 -21.54 27.17 -8.06
N ASN A 302 -22.80 26.93 -8.42
CA ASN A 302 -23.83 27.98 -8.51
C ASN A 302 -24.33 28.44 -7.14
N SER A 303 -23.97 27.74 -6.07
CA SER A 303 -24.34 28.12 -4.70
C SER A 303 -23.54 29.35 -4.24
N MET A 304 -24.16 30.17 -3.39
CA MET A 304 -23.56 31.43 -2.94
C MET A 304 -22.19 31.21 -2.29
N GLY A 305 -21.17 31.91 -2.78
CA GLY A 305 -19.80 31.84 -2.26
C GLY A 305 -18.96 30.65 -2.75
N GLN A 306 -19.50 29.76 -3.60
CA GLN A 306 -18.80 28.55 -4.04
C GLN A 306 -18.22 28.64 -5.47
N ALA A 307 -18.52 29.71 -6.22
CA ALA A 307 -18.14 29.85 -7.64
C ALA A 307 -16.63 29.67 -7.92
N ASN A 308 -15.77 29.99 -6.95
CA ASN A 308 -14.31 29.87 -7.07
C ASN A 308 -13.70 28.72 -6.26
N ASN A 309 -14.51 27.77 -5.79
CA ASN A 309 -14.00 26.65 -5.00
C ASN A 309 -13.18 25.68 -5.89
N PRO A 310 -11.86 25.52 -5.64
CA PRO A 310 -11.00 24.70 -6.50
C PRO A 310 -11.35 23.21 -6.48
N LEU A 311 -11.86 22.69 -5.34
CA LEU A 311 -12.29 21.30 -5.23
C LEU A 311 -13.51 21.02 -6.12
N LEU A 312 -14.50 21.92 -6.11
CA LEU A 312 -15.69 21.79 -6.95
C LEU A 312 -15.36 21.94 -8.44
N LYS A 313 -14.45 22.87 -8.79
CA LYS A 313 -13.96 23.01 -10.18
C LYS A 313 -13.21 21.76 -10.64
N TYR A 314 -12.39 21.17 -9.78
CA TYR A 314 -11.69 19.92 -10.08
C TYR A 314 -12.69 18.78 -10.32
N GLY A 315 -13.68 18.62 -9.44
CA GLY A 315 -14.73 17.61 -9.59
C GLY A 315 -15.53 17.77 -10.88
N LEU A 316 -15.90 19.01 -11.23
CA LEU A 316 -16.59 19.30 -12.48
C LEU A 316 -15.73 19.00 -13.71
N ALA A 317 -14.47 19.45 -13.73
CA ALA A 317 -13.55 19.21 -14.82
C ALA A 317 -13.30 17.70 -15.04
N LEU A 318 -13.17 16.94 -13.94
CA LEU A 318 -13.00 15.50 -13.96
C LEU A 318 -14.23 14.77 -14.54
N ALA A 319 -15.44 15.19 -14.13
CA ALA A 319 -16.69 14.62 -14.61
C ALA A 319 -16.95 14.97 -16.09
N LEU A 320 -16.63 16.19 -16.52
CA LEU A 320 -16.69 16.61 -17.92
C LEU A 320 -15.70 15.83 -18.78
N MET A 321 -14.46 15.63 -18.31
CA MET A 321 -13.46 14.81 -18.99
C MET A 321 -13.95 13.37 -19.19
N LYS A 322 -14.58 12.79 -18.16
CA LYS A 322 -15.19 11.44 -18.23
C LYS A 322 -16.32 11.29 -19.25
N GLU A 323 -17.05 12.37 -19.53
CA GLU A 323 -18.08 12.44 -20.59
C GLU A 323 -17.48 12.90 -21.94
N GLU A 324 -16.16 12.93 -22.07
CA GLU A 324 -15.42 13.37 -23.26
C GLU A 324 -15.72 14.84 -23.66
N LYS A 325 -16.25 15.64 -22.73
CA LYS A 325 -16.54 17.08 -22.90
C LYS A 325 -15.28 17.91 -22.65
N TYR A 326 -14.18 17.55 -23.32
CA TYR A 326 -12.85 18.10 -23.07
C TYR A 326 -12.77 19.62 -23.22
N ALA A 327 -13.45 20.18 -24.21
CA ALA A 327 -13.48 21.63 -24.46
C ALA A 327 -14.13 22.42 -23.29
N GLN A 328 -15.06 21.80 -22.55
CA GLN A 328 -15.66 22.42 -21.36
C GLN A 328 -14.79 22.22 -20.11
N ALA A 329 -14.07 21.10 -20.03
CA ALA A 329 -13.17 20.80 -18.91
C ALA A 329 -11.87 21.63 -18.94
N GLU A 330 -11.35 21.93 -20.14
CA GLU A 330 -10.09 22.64 -20.34
C GLU A 330 -9.96 23.99 -19.59
N PRO A 331 -10.91 24.94 -19.69
CA PRO A 331 -10.78 26.21 -18.97
C PRO A 331 -10.72 26.03 -17.45
N LEU A 332 -11.49 25.07 -16.90
CA LEU A 332 -11.51 24.79 -15.46
C LEU A 332 -10.16 24.28 -14.97
N ILE A 333 -9.55 23.31 -15.68
CA ILE A 333 -8.27 22.75 -15.26
C ILE A 333 -7.12 23.75 -15.44
N ASN A 334 -7.18 24.60 -16.47
CA ASN A 334 -6.18 25.65 -16.69
C ASN A 334 -6.20 26.66 -15.53
N GLU A 335 -7.38 27.02 -15.02
CA GLU A 335 -7.50 27.89 -13.85
C GLU A 335 -6.88 27.24 -12.59
N LEU A 336 -7.15 25.96 -12.36
CA LEU A 336 -6.57 25.23 -11.22
C LEU A 336 -5.03 25.15 -11.28
N LEU A 337 -4.46 24.98 -12.48
CA LEU A 337 -3.02 25.00 -12.68
C LEU A 337 -2.38 26.39 -12.49
N GLN A 338 -3.15 27.48 -12.56
CA GLN A 338 -2.66 28.81 -12.18
C GLN A 338 -2.56 28.95 -10.65
N LEU A 339 -3.43 28.27 -9.90
CA LEU A 339 -3.39 28.25 -8.44
C LEU A 339 -2.25 27.38 -7.91
N ASP A 340 -2.11 26.17 -8.47
CA ASP A 340 -1.03 25.25 -8.14
C ASP A 340 -0.54 24.51 -9.39
N ALA A 341 0.52 25.06 -10.00
CA ALA A 341 1.10 24.54 -11.23
C ALA A 341 1.79 23.18 -11.06
N ASN A 342 2.04 22.72 -9.83
CA ASN A 342 2.74 21.47 -9.54
C ASN A 342 1.82 20.40 -8.95
N ASN A 343 0.53 20.70 -8.82
CA ASN A 343 -0.43 19.73 -8.31
C ASN A 343 -0.56 18.52 -9.25
N LEU A 344 -0.23 17.33 -8.74
CA LEU A 344 -0.24 16.10 -9.54
C LEU A 344 -1.64 15.74 -10.04
N PHE A 345 -2.69 15.97 -9.23
CA PHE A 345 -4.08 15.71 -9.66
C PHE A 345 -4.49 16.64 -10.80
N TYR A 346 -4.00 17.88 -10.81
CA TYR A 346 -4.32 18.83 -11.86
C TYR A 346 -3.54 18.52 -13.15
N LEU A 347 -2.27 18.13 -13.03
CA LEU A 347 -1.43 17.76 -14.17
C LEU A 347 -1.92 16.47 -14.84
N ASP A 348 -2.34 15.47 -14.06
CA ASP A 348 -2.96 14.24 -14.56
C ASP A 348 -4.23 14.53 -15.36
N LEU A 349 -5.18 15.28 -14.77
CA LEU A 349 -6.41 15.65 -15.46
C LEU A 349 -6.15 16.53 -16.70
N LYS A 350 -5.20 17.46 -16.64
CA LYS A 350 -4.79 18.27 -17.81
C LYS A 350 -4.24 17.37 -18.91
N THR A 351 -3.53 16.30 -18.55
CA THR A 351 -3.00 15.32 -19.51
C THR A 351 -4.14 14.65 -20.25
N ASP A 352 -5.11 14.06 -19.55
CA ASP A 352 -6.25 13.40 -20.17
C ASP A 352 -7.06 14.34 -21.07
N ILE A 353 -7.33 15.56 -20.62
CA ILE A 353 -8.05 16.58 -21.40
C ILE A 353 -7.28 16.95 -22.66
N ALA A 354 -5.97 17.20 -22.55
CA ALA A 354 -5.13 17.58 -23.69
C ALA A 354 -5.01 16.43 -24.71
N LEU A 355 -4.91 15.18 -24.24
CA LEU A 355 -4.90 14.01 -25.12
C LEU A 355 -6.24 13.85 -25.86
N GLY A 356 -7.37 14.06 -25.17
CA GLY A 356 -8.70 14.07 -25.78
C GLY A 356 -8.89 15.17 -26.84
N LEU A 357 -8.29 16.35 -26.61
CA LEU A 357 -8.26 17.47 -27.56
C LEU A 357 -7.16 17.34 -28.63
N LYS A 358 -6.38 16.26 -28.62
CA LYS A 358 -5.24 16.01 -29.52
C LYS A 358 -4.14 17.09 -29.47
N GLN A 359 -4.02 17.77 -28.33
CA GLN A 359 -3.00 18.79 -28.06
C GLN A 359 -1.66 18.16 -27.64
N TYR A 360 -1.10 17.28 -28.47
CA TYR A 360 0.04 16.44 -28.10
C TYR A 360 1.34 17.21 -27.85
N ALA A 361 1.65 18.20 -28.69
CA ALA A 361 2.90 18.94 -28.58
C ALA A 361 3.00 19.70 -27.25
N SER A 362 1.95 20.44 -26.89
CA SER A 362 1.90 21.24 -25.67
C SER A 362 1.91 20.39 -24.41
N ILE A 363 1.20 19.26 -24.39
CA ILE A 363 1.18 18.41 -23.19
C ILE A 363 2.50 17.68 -22.97
N LEU A 364 3.18 17.25 -24.04
CA LEU A 364 4.50 16.63 -23.94
C LEU A 364 5.55 17.64 -23.46
N GLU A 365 5.50 18.88 -23.93
CA GLU A 365 6.36 19.97 -23.45
C GLU A 365 6.11 20.24 -21.96
N LEU A 366 4.85 20.38 -21.55
CA LEU A 366 4.49 20.59 -20.15
C LEU A 366 5.01 19.46 -19.25
N LEU A 367 4.71 18.20 -19.60
CA LEU A 367 5.07 17.04 -18.78
C LEU A 367 6.58 16.81 -18.73
N SER A 368 7.30 16.99 -19.84
CA SER A 368 8.76 16.89 -19.85
C SER A 368 9.42 17.97 -18.99
N GLY A 369 8.90 19.21 -19.02
CA GLY A 369 9.34 20.28 -18.13
C GLY A 369 9.10 19.97 -16.65
N LYS A 370 7.94 19.40 -16.30
CA LYS A 370 7.63 18.98 -14.92
C LYS A 370 8.48 17.79 -14.47
N LEU A 371 8.72 16.83 -15.34
CA LEU A 371 9.55 15.66 -15.04
C LEU A 371 11.02 16.05 -14.83
N ALA A 372 11.52 17.08 -15.51
CA ALA A 372 12.85 17.62 -15.26
C ALA A 372 13.00 18.19 -13.83
N LEU A 373 11.92 18.76 -13.27
CA LEU A 373 11.89 19.26 -11.88
C LEU A 373 11.65 18.15 -10.85
N MET A 374 10.90 17.11 -11.23
CA MET A 374 10.50 16.02 -10.34
C MET A 374 10.81 14.64 -10.97
N PRO A 375 12.09 14.30 -11.21
CA PRO A 375 12.49 13.15 -12.05
C PRO A 375 12.13 11.78 -11.48
N LYS A 376 11.82 11.71 -10.17
CA LYS A 376 11.42 10.47 -9.48
C LYS A 376 9.91 10.35 -9.29
N ASN A 377 9.12 11.29 -9.77
CA ASN A 377 7.67 11.24 -9.59
C ASN A 377 7.04 10.25 -10.57
N GLN A 378 6.52 9.14 -10.04
CA GLN A 378 5.93 8.07 -10.84
C GLN A 378 4.68 8.52 -11.62
N VAL A 379 3.83 9.37 -11.04
CA VAL A 379 2.59 9.83 -11.67
C VAL A 379 2.90 10.62 -12.94
N LEU A 380 3.86 11.53 -12.87
CA LEU A 380 4.30 12.33 -14.02
C LEU A 380 4.99 11.46 -15.08
N LEU A 381 5.82 10.52 -14.67
CA LEU A 381 6.50 9.60 -15.59
C LEU A 381 5.50 8.75 -16.36
N LEU A 382 4.51 8.18 -15.68
CA LEU A 382 3.48 7.34 -16.30
C LEU A 382 2.55 8.16 -17.21
N ASN A 383 2.15 9.36 -16.78
CA ASN A 383 1.41 10.30 -17.63
C ASN A 383 2.19 10.68 -18.89
N TYR A 384 3.48 10.99 -18.75
CA TYR A 384 4.34 11.32 -19.88
C TYR A 384 4.52 10.15 -20.85
N ALA A 385 4.75 8.93 -20.33
CA ALA A 385 4.83 7.72 -21.14
C ALA A 385 3.51 7.45 -21.89
N ASN A 386 2.36 7.59 -21.23
CA ASN A 386 1.05 7.46 -21.87
C ASN A 386 0.80 8.51 -22.96
N ALA A 387 1.18 9.77 -22.68
CA ALA A 387 1.07 10.86 -23.65
C ALA A 387 1.97 10.62 -24.87
N LEU A 388 3.20 10.12 -24.68
CA LEU A 388 4.12 9.74 -25.76
C LEU A 388 3.52 8.63 -26.64
N LEU A 389 2.91 7.61 -26.03
CA LEU A 389 2.27 6.51 -26.76
C LEU A 389 1.06 6.97 -27.58
N THR A 390 0.27 7.89 -27.03
CA THR A 390 -0.88 8.47 -27.70
C THR A 390 -0.45 9.39 -28.86
N ALA A 391 0.68 10.06 -28.71
CA ALA A 391 1.31 10.90 -29.74
C ALA A 391 2.15 10.10 -30.76
N ASN A 392 2.07 8.76 -30.78
CA ASN A 392 2.87 7.87 -31.64
C ASN A 392 4.39 8.00 -31.48
N GLN A 393 4.88 8.41 -30.31
CA GLN A 393 6.31 8.49 -29.95
C GLN A 393 6.74 7.30 -29.10
N ALA A 394 6.41 6.09 -29.53
CA ALA A 394 6.60 4.84 -28.78
C ALA A 394 8.05 4.59 -28.36
N GLN A 395 9.03 4.97 -29.19
CA GLN A 395 10.45 4.77 -28.87
C GLN A 395 10.88 5.56 -27.61
N LYS A 396 10.44 6.81 -27.49
CA LYS A 396 10.70 7.63 -26.29
C LYS A 396 9.97 7.10 -25.06
N ALA A 397 8.77 6.53 -25.25
CA ALA A 397 8.04 5.89 -24.16
C ALA A 397 8.81 4.66 -23.63
N VAL A 398 9.40 3.85 -24.51
CA VAL A 398 10.28 2.73 -24.10
C VAL A 398 11.47 3.25 -23.29
N GLU A 399 12.14 4.31 -23.76
CA GLU A 399 13.32 4.87 -23.08
C GLU A 399 13.02 5.30 -21.65
N ILE A 400 11.94 6.05 -21.43
CA ILE A 400 11.59 6.51 -20.08
C ILE A 400 11.07 5.38 -19.18
N LEU A 401 10.30 4.43 -19.72
CA LEU A 401 9.76 3.32 -18.95
C LEU A 401 10.83 2.29 -18.55
N LYS A 402 11.88 2.13 -19.35
CA LYS A 402 12.94 1.14 -19.11
C LYS A 402 13.64 1.40 -17.79
N ASP A 403 14.05 2.64 -17.53
CA ASP A 403 14.73 3.01 -16.30
C ASP A 403 13.81 2.90 -15.07
N PHE A 404 12.54 3.29 -15.24
CA PHE A 404 11.54 3.16 -14.19
C PHE A 404 11.30 1.70 -13.80
N ILE A 405 11.13 0.81 -14.77
CA ILE A 405 10.86 -0.61 -14.55
C ILE A 405 12.04 -1.34 -13.89
N ILE A 406 13.29 -0.92 -14.16
CA ILE A 406 14.47 -1.47 -13.47
C ILE A 406 14.37 -1.25 -11.95
N LEU A 407 13.89 -0.08 -11.53
CA LEU A 407 13.73 0.29 -10.12
C LEU A 407 12.42 -0.22 -9.52
N HIS A 408 11.38 -0.37 -10.34
CA HIS A 408 10.04 -0.78 -9.94
C HIS A 408 9.55 -1.98 -10.76
N PRO A 409 10.23 -3.15 -10.67
CA PRO A 409 9.92 -4.31 -11.51
C PRO A 409 8.53 -4.89 -11.29
N GLU A 410 7.89 -4.59 -10.14
CA GLU A 410 6.54 -5.04 -9.83
C GLU A 410 5.44 -4.08 -10.30
N HIS A 411 5.79 -2.93 -10.89
CA HIS A 411 4.81 -1.89 -11.27
C HIS A 411 4.02 -2.29 -12.52
N TYR A 412 2.77 -2.72 -12.29
CA TYR A 412 1.93 -3.31 -13.33
C TYR A 412 1.66 -2.38 -14.52
N LEU A 413 1.22 -1.13 -14.26
CA LEU A 413 0.87 -0.18 -15.32
C LEU A 413 2.09 0.19 -16.21
N ALA A 414 3.30 0.24 -15.65
CA ALA A 414 4.50 0.52 -16.41
C ALA A 414 4.79 -0.60 -17.42
N TRP A 415 4.63 -1.87 -17.02
CA TRP A 415 4.72 -3.01 -17.92
C TRP A 415 3.61 -3.01 -18.98
N GLN A 416 2.40 -2.54 -18.66
CA GLN A 416 1.31 -2.39 -19.64
C GLN A 416 1.68 -1.36 -20.71
N LEU A 417 2.13 -0.18 -20.29
CA LEU A 417 2.59 0.87 -21.21
C LEU A 417 3.81 0.39 -22.03
N MET A 418 4.74 -0.33 -21.41
CA MET A 418 5.91 -0.90 -22.10
C MET A 418 5.51 -1.91 -23.18
N ALA A 419 4.56 -2.81 -22.88
CA ALA A 419 4.03 -3.74 -23.86
C ALA A 419 3.33 -3.00 -25.02
N GLN A 420 2.51 -1.99 -24.71
CA GLN A 420 1.88 -1.15 -25.74
C GLN A 420 2.92 -0.44 -26.62
N ALA A 421 4.00 0.06 -26.02
CA ALA A 421 5.10 0.70 -26.74
C ALA A 421 5.77 -0.26 -27.72
N TYR A 422 6.16 -1.46 -27.28
CA TYR A 422 6.76 -2.46 -28.16
C TYR A 422 5.80 -2.94 -29.25
N LYS A 423 4.50 -3.01 -28.94
CA LYS A 423 3.46 -3.32 -29.94
C LYS A 423 3.40 -2.26 -31.04
N GLN A 424 3.40 -0.97 -30.68
CA GLN A 424 3.43 0.15 -31.64
C GLN A 424 4.71 0.17 -32.48
N LEU A 425 5.85 -0.21 -31.90
CA LEU A 425 7.13 -0.33 -32.60
C LEU A 425 7.24 -1.59 -33.48
N GLY A 426 6.28 -2.52 -33.41
CA GLY A 426 6.37 -3.81 -34.10
C GLY A 426 7.44 -4.75 -33.54
N ASN A 427 8.03 -4.46 -32.37
CA ASN A 427 9.03 -5.31 -31.73
C ASN A 427 8.34 -6.47 -31.00
N ARG A 428 8.05 -7.53 -31.75
CA ARG A 428 7.31 -8.70 -31.26
C ARG A 428 8.01 -9.41 -30.10
N SER A 429 9.33 -9.59 -30.15
CA SER A 429 10.04 -10.27 -29.07
C SER A 429 9.91 -9.52 -27.74
N MET A 430 10.13 -8.21 -27.75
CA MET A 430 10.03 -7.40 -26.54
C MET A 430 8.59 -7.21 -26.06
N TYR A 431 7.62 -7.15 -26.99
CA TYR A 431 6.19 -7.17 -26.65
C TYR A 431 5.84 -8.41 -25.84
N HIS A 432 6.20 -9.60 -26.32
CA HIS A 432 5.91 -10.87 -25.64
C HIS A 432 6.69 -11.00 -24.32
N GLN A 433 7.92 -10.46 -24.23
CA GLN A 433 8.64 -10.37 -22.94
C GLN A 433 7.90 -9.48 -21.93
N ALA A 434 7.39 -8.31 -22.34
CA ALA A 434 6.60 -7.45 -21.46
C ALA A 434 5.25 -8.09 -21.06
N GLN A 435 4.58 -8.82 -21.97
CA GLN A 435 3.39 -9.60 -21.65
C GLN A 435 3.67 -10.71 -20.63
N ALA A 436 4.83 -11.37 -20.74
CA ALA A 436 5.23 -12.38 -19.77
C ALA A 436 5.34 -11.81 -18.35
N GLU A 437 5.93 -10.62 -18.20
CA GLU A 437 6.02 -9.96 -16.90
C GLU A 437 4.63 -9.59 -16.36
N LEU A 438 3.73 -9.09 -17.19
CA LEU A 438 2.34 -8.84 -16.78
C LEU A 438 1.65 -10.10 -16.26
N TYR A 439 1.81 -11.23 -16.96
CA TYR A 439 1.25 -12.50 -16.50
C TYR A 439 1.90 -13.02 -15.21
N ALA A 440 3.21 -12.87 -15.06
CA ALA A 440 3.91 -13.23 -13.82
C ALA A 440 3.43 -12.40 -12.61
N LEU A 441 3.18 -11.12 -12.84
CA LEU A 441 2.66 -10.18 -11.83
C LEU A 441 1.24 -10.50 -11.34
N VAL A 442 0.51 -11.37 -12.05
CA VAL A 442 -0.82 -11.87 -11.66
C VAL A 442 -0.84 -13.40 -11.43
N LEU A 443 0.33 -13.99 -11.14
CA LEU A 443 0.52 -15.44 -10.87
C LEU A 443 0.17 -16.38 -12.03
N ALA A 444 -0.02 -15.85 -13.24
CA ALA A 444 -0.29 -16.63 -14.45
C ALA A 444 1.01 -17.18 -15.08
N TYR A 445 1.87 -17.84 -14.29
CA TYR A 445 3.19 -18.31 -14.71
C TYR A 445 3.19 -19.19 -15.98
N PRO A 446 2.25 -20.14 -16.18
CA PRO A 446 2.22 -20.91 -17.43
C PRO A 446 2.10 -20.01 -18.66
N LYS A 447 1.16 -19.04 -18.63
CA LYS A 447 1.00 -18.06 -19.71
C LYS A 447 2.24 -17.17 -19.86
N ALA A 448 2.84 -16.74 -18.75
CA ALA A 448 4.07 -15.97 -18.78
C ALA A 448 5.22 -16.73 -19.48
N ILE A 449 5.36 -18.02 -19.20
CA ILE A 449 6.37 -18.88 -19.83
C ILE A 449 6.06 -19.09 -21.32
N ASP A 450 4.79 -19.27 -21.69
CA ASP A 450 4.37 -19.40 -23.09
C ASP A 450 4.65 -18.11 -23.90
N GLU A 451 4.42 -16.94 -23.30
CA GLU A 451 4.80 -15.64 -23.87
C GLU A 451 6.32 -15.54 -24.08
N LEU A 452 7.13 -16.00 -23.12
CA LEU A 452 8.59 -16.02 -23.28
C LEU A 452 9.07 -16.99 -24.37
N HIS A 453 8.44 -18.16 -24.49
CA HIS A 453 8.70 -19.06 -25.62
C HIS A 453 8.30 -18.43 -26.96
N THR A 454 7.21 -17.67 -26.99
CA THR A 454 6.78 -16.94 -28.18
C THR A 454 7.77 -15.83 -28.52
N ALA A 455 8.23 -15.06 -27.52
CA ALA A 455 9.27 -14.05 -27.67
C ALA A 455 10.58 -14.62 -28.24
N PHE A 456 10.96 -15.82 -27.82
CA PHE A 456 12.16 -16.53 -28.29
C PHE A 456 12.12 -16.78 -29.80
N ASN A 457 10.95 -17.10 -30.36
CA ASN A 457 10.78 -17.39 -31.79
C ASN A 457 10.96 -16.15 -32.69
N TYR A 458 10.87 -14.95 -32.11
CA TYR A 458 11.03 -13.68 -32.83
C TYR A 458 12.44 -13.09 -32.73
N ILE A 459 13.37 -13.74 -32.00
CA ILE A 459 14.76 -13.26 -31.89
C ILE A 459 15.56 -13.69 -33.11
N GLU A 460 16.36 -12.77 -33.65
CA GLU A 460 17.31 -13.07 -34.72
C GLU A 460 18.27 -14.20 -34.32
N ARG A 461 18.61 -15.09 -35.27
CA ARG A 461 19.39 -16.29 -34.96
C ARG A 461 20.72 -16.00 -34.26
N GLN A 462 21.32 -14.84 -34.52
CA GLN A 462 22.64 -14.43 -34.04
C GLN A 462 22.62 -13.73 -32.66
N SER A 463 21.45 -13.35 -32.14
CA SER A 463 21.31 -12.67 -30.83
C SER A 463 21.33 -13.67 -29.67
N GLU A 464 22.49 -14.27 -29.44
CA GLU A 464 22.70 -15.32 -28.43
C GLU A 464 22.47 -14.82 -27.00
N THR A 465 22.84 -13.56 -26.72
CA THR A 465 22.65 -12.95 -25.39
C THR A 465 21.18 -12.79 -25.04
N GLU A 466 20.33 -12.41 -26.00
CA GLU A 466 18.91 -12.21 -25.76
C GLU A 466 18.19 -13.54 -25.53
N LYS A 467 18.54 -14.57 -26.31
CA LYS A 467 18.05 -15.94 -26.11
C LYS A 467 18.38 -16.45 -24.71
N ARG A 468 19.61 -16.26 -24.25
CA ARG A 468 20.03 -16.64 -22.89
C ARG A 468 19.24 -15.90 -21.81
N ARG A 469 18.97 -14.60 -22.01
CA ARG A 469 18.14 -13.81 -21.09
C ARG A 469 16.73 -14.38 -20.97
N ILE A 470 16.08 -14.70 -22.09
CA ILE A 470 14.74 -15.30 -22.09
C ILE A 470 14.77 -16.68 -21.41
N SER A 471 15.72 -17.55 -21.76
CA SER A 471 15.83 -18.87 -21.13
C SER A 471 16.06 -18.78 -19.62
N ALA A 472 16.87 -17.82 -19.16
CA ALA A 472 17.08 -17.57 -17.74
C ALA A 472 15.79 -17.10 -17.06
N ARG A 473 15.03 -16.18 -17.69
CA ARG A 473 13.76 -15.71 -17.13
C ARG A 473 12.69 -16.81 -17.07
N ILE A 474 12.61 -17.69 -18.07
CA ILE A 474 11.75 -18.88 -18.03
C ILE A 474 12.10 -19.76 -16.82
N LYS A 475 13.40 -19.99 -16.57
CA LYS A 475 13.85 -20.77 -15.42
C LYS A 475 13.42 -20.11 -14.10
N GLN A 476 13.61 -18.80 -13.97
CA GLN A 476 13.17 -18.04 -12.79
C GLN A 476 11.66 -18.17 -12.56
N LEU A 477 10.83 -18.00 -13.59
CA LEU A 477 9.37 -18.12 -13.45
C LEU A 477 8.93 -19.53 -13.05
N ARG A 478 9.63 -20.58 -13.51
CA ARG A 478 9.38 -21.97 -13.07
C ARG A 478 9.76 -22.15 -11.60
N GLU A 479 10.92 -21.65 -11.19
CA GLU A 479 11.37 -21.69 -9.79
C GLU A 479 10.40 -20.91 -8.87
N GLU A 480 9.95 -19.72 -9.27
CA GLU A 480 8.93 -18.94 -8.54
C GLU A 480 7.62 -19.72 -8.40
N GLN A 481 7.14 -20.34 -9.49
CA GLN A 481 5.93 -21.16 -9.47
C GLN A 481 6.06 -22.38 -8.54
N GLU A 482 7.20 -23.08 -8.58
CA GLU A 482 7.45 -24.22 -7.69
C GLU A 482 7.55 -23.79 -6.23
N ASN A 483 8.22 -22.68 -5.94
CA ASN A 483 8.33 -22.15 -4.59
C ASN A 483 6.95 -21.84 -4.01
N ILE A 484 6.05 -21.23 -4.78
CA ILE A 484 4.68 -20.96 -4.34
C ILE A 484 3.90 -22.25 -4.05
N LYS A 485 4.12 -23.33 -4.81
CA LYS A 485 3.48 -24.63 -4.55
C LYS A 485 4.02 -25.34 -3.30
N ARG A 486 5.23 -25.00 -2.86
CA ARG A 486 5.90 -25.61 -1.70
C ARG A 486 5.66 -24.84 -0.40
N LEU A 487 5.20 -23.58 -0.50
CA LEU A 487 4.61 -22.85 0.61
C LEU A 487 3.34 -23.60 1.06
#